data_AF-A0A645HBY0-F1
#
_entry.id   AF-A0A645HBY0-F1
#
_cell.length_a   1.000
_cell.length_b   1.000
_cell.length_c   1.000
_cell.angle_alpha   90.00
_cell.angle_beta   90.00
_cell.angle_gamma   90.00
#
_symmetry.space_group_name_H-M   'P 1'
#
loop_
_entity.id
_entity.type
_entity.pdbx_description
1 polymer ?
#
loop_
_entity_poly.entity_id
_entity_poly.type
_entity_poly.pdbx_seq_one_letter_code
_entity_poly.pdbx_strand_id
1 'polypeptide(L)'
;MGLHEEAEKATTFSLQCGDLADSVYASAAATLSQFSGRKKNFSEALYWANESLSKAPNQIYGLSLKAHSLLYMGRKAEAAEVFAQALKKLKDTPHIPKAGFDIDISESVLLKGLEEARK
;
A
#
# COMPACT_ATOMS: atom_id res chain seq x y z
N MET A 1 19.94 -3.42 15.88
CA MET A 1 18.68 -3.12 16.60
C MET A 1 17.66 -2.69 15.58
N GLY A 2 16.51 -3.36 15.50
CA GLY A 2 15.41 -2.94 14.63
C GLY A 2 14.45 -2.07 15.43
N LEU A 3 14.42 -0.77 15.15
CA LEU A 3 13.53 0.20 15.81
C LEU A 3 12.12 0.16 15.21
N HIS A 4 11.58 -1.04 15.00
CA HIS A 4 10.33 -1.23 14.26
C HIS A 4 9.11 -0.71 15.04
N GLU A 5 9.08 -0.92 16.35
CA GLU A 5 8.00 -0.43 17.20
C GLU A 5 8.03 1.10 17.33
N GLU A 6 9.23 1.67 17.45
CA GLU A 6 9.42 3.12 17.54
C GLU A 6 9.02 3.79 16.22
N ALA A 7 9.40 3.19 15.08
CA ALA A 7 9.00 3.69 13.77
C ALA A 7 7.47 3.68 13.58
N GLU A 8 6.81 2.60 13.99
CA GLU A 8 5.35 2.49 13.93
C GLU A 8 4.68 3.52 14.86
N LYS A 9 5.14 3.65 16.11
CA LYS A 9 4.63 4.65 17.06
C LYS A 9 4.79 6.07 16.52
N ALA A 10 5.95 6.40 15.96
CA ALA A 10 6.19 7.71 15.37
C ALA A 10 5.29 7.98 14.16
N THR A 11 5.06 6.97 13.33
CA THR A 11 4.16 7.08 12.16
C THR A 11 2.71 7.25 12.57
N THR A 12 2.24 6.50 13.57
CA THR A 12 0.89 6.67 14.12
C THR A 12 0.74 8.04 14.79
N PHE A 13 1.75 8.49 15.53
CA PHE A 13 1.75 9.80 16.17
C PHE A 13 1.66 10.94 15.15
N SER A 14 2.33 10.85 14.00
CA SER A 14 2.21 11.89 12.96
C SER A 14 0.81 11.95 12.36
N LEU A 15 0.13 10.82 12.16
CA LEU A 15 -1.27 10.80 11.71
C LEU A 15 -2.23 11.45 12.72
N GLN A 16 -1.92 11.36 14.02
CA GLN A 16 -2.72 11.98 15.07
C GLN A 16 -2.67 13.51 15.07
N CYS A 17 -1.69 14.13 14.40
CA CYS A 17 -1.66 15.59 14.22
C CYS A 17 -2.90 16.10 13.46
N GLY A 18 -3.48 15.28 12.57
CA GLY A 18 -4.76 15.56 11.91
C GLY A 18 -4.73 16.64 10.83
N ASP A 19 -3.61 17.34 10.66
CA ASP A 19 -3.41 18.46 9.74
C ASP A 19 -2.36 18.16 8.65
N LEU A 20 -1.98 16.88 8.50
CA LEU A 20 -1.05 16.46 7.46
C LEU A 20 -1.60 16.71 6.05
N ALA A 21 -0.74 17.18 5.15
CA ALA A 21 -1.05 17.22 3.73
C ALA A 21 -1.37 15.83 3.19
N ASP A 22 -2.28 15.73 2.21
CA ASP A 22 -2.77 14.45 1.67
C ASP A 22 -1.64 13.51 1.21
N SER A 23 -0.59 14.05 0.60
CA SER A 23 0.57 13.27 0.14
C SER A 23 1.38 12.67 1.30
N VAL A 24 1.48 13.39 2.42
CA VAL A 24 2.18 12.94 3.64
C VAL A 24 1.32 11.93 4.39
N TYR A 25 0.01 12.18 4.51
CA TYR A 25 -0.95 11.25 5.07
C TYR A 25 -0.91 9.92 4.31
N ALA A 26 -0.98 9.95 2.97
CA ALA A 26 -0.91 8.76 2.13
C ALA A 26 0.36 7.94 2.40
N SER A 27 1.52 8.59 2.46
CA SER A 27 2.79 7.94 2.77
C SER A 27 2.83 7.31 4.17
N ALA A 28 2.31 8.01 5.18
CA ALA A 28 2.25 7.49 6.55
C ALA A 28 1.31 6.27 6.64
N ALA A 29 0.13 6.34 6.03
CA ALA A 29 -0.81 5.24 5.95
C ALA A 29 -0.21 4.03 5.19
N ALA A 30 0.45 4.25 4.05
CA ALA A 30 1.14 3.17 3.33
C ALA A 30 2.25 2.50 4.16
N THR A 31 2.93 3.27 5.01
CA THR A 31 3.94 2.76 5.94
C THR A 31 3.31 1.88 7.03
N LEU A 32 2.21 2.31 7.64
CA LEU A 32 1.48 1.49 8.60
C LEU A 32 0.94 0.21 7.96
N SER A 33 0.43 0.28 6.73
CA SER A 33 0.00 -0.90 5.97
C SER A 33 1.14 -1.91 5.80
N GLN A 34 2.34 -1.43 5.44
CA GLN A 34 3.54 -2.28 5.35
C GLN A 34 3.89 -2.93 6.69
N PHE A 35 3.84 -2.18 7.80
CA PHE A 35 4.16 -2.69 9.14
C PHE A 35 3.16 -3.75 9.60
N SER A 36 1.86 -3.49 9.46
CA SER A 36 0.80 -4.47 9.76
C SER A 36 0.93 -5.72 8.88
N GLY A 37 1.27 -5.57 7.61
CA GLY A 37 1.52 -6.68 6.69
C GLY A 37 2.70 -7.55 7.14
N ARG A 38 3.80 -6.95 7.61
CA ARG A 38 4.95 -7.68 8.18
C ARG A 38 4.59 -8.46 9.45
N LYS A 39 3.66 -7.92 10.25
CA LYS A 39 3.10 -8.60 11.43
C LYS A 39 2.05 -9.67 11.08
N LYS A 40 1.77 -9.90 9.79
CA LYS A 40 0.68 -10.75 9.30
C LYS A 40 -0.73 -10.31 9.73
N ASN A 41 -0.86 -9.06 10.17
CA ASN A 41 -2.16 -8.45 10.44
C ASN A 41 -2.75 -7.88 9.16
N PHE A 42 -3.23 -8.76 8.27
CA PHE A 42 -3.62 -8.39 6.91
C PHE A 42 -4.91 -7.56 6.86
N SER A 43 -5.80 -7.66 7.86
CA SER A 43 -6.99 -6.81 7.95
C SER A 43 -6.61 -5.34 8.23
N GLU A 44 -5.68 -5.11 9.16
CA GLU A 44 -5.15 -3.78 9.44
C GLU A 44 -4.29 -3.26 8.30
N ALA A 45 -3.49 -4.13 7.66
CA ALA A 45 -2.73 -3.77 6.47
C ALA A 45 -3.66 -3.29 5.34
N LEU A 46 -4.78 -3.98 5.14
CA LEU A 46 -5.81 -3.59 4.17
C LEU A 46 -6.48 -2.26 4.54
N TYR A 47 -6.79 -2.04 5.81
CA TYR A 47 -7.35 -0.77 6.29
C TYR A 47 -6.43 0.39 5.91
N TRP A 48 -5.16 0.32 6.32
CA TRP A 48 -4.20 1.40 6.06
C TRP A 48 -3.87 1.58 4.57
N ALA A 49 -3.90 0.50 3.78
CA ALA A 49 -3.76 0.60 2.33
C ALA A 49 -4.92 1.39 1.71
N ASN A 50 -6.15 1.16 2.17
CA ASN A 50 -7.31 1.93 1.72
C ASN A 50 -7.25 3.39 2.19
N GLU A 51 -6.82 3.66 3.43
CA GLU A 51 -6.61 5.02 3.93
C GLU A 51 -5.59 5.77 3.07
N SER A 52 -4.48 5.13 2.69
CA SER A 52 -3.51 5.71 1.75
C SER A 52 -4.16 6.04 0.40
N LEU A 53 -4.88 5.08 -0.18
CA LEU A 53 -5.53 5.23 -1.48
C LEU A 53 -6.69 6.23 -1.48
N SER A 54 -7.28 6.54 -0.31
CA SER A 54 -8.29 7.60 -0.20
C SER A 54 -7.70 8.98 -0.52
N LYS A 55 -6.41 9.18 -0.20
CA LYS A 55 -5.67 10.43 -0.45
C LYS A 55 -4.88 10.39 -1.75
N ALA A 56 -4.36 9.21 -2.12
CA ALA A 56 -3.62 9.01 -3.36
C ALA A 56 -4.16 7.80 -4.16
N PRO A 57 -5.31 7.91 -4.85
CA PRO A 57 -6.00 6.78 -5.49
C PRO A 57 -5.20 6.07 -6.60
N ASN A 58 -4.20 6.74 -7.14
CA ASN A 58 -3.36 6.23 -8.23
C ASN A 58 -1.97 5.80 -7.72
N GLN A 59 -1.72 5.76 -6.41
CA GLN A 59 -0.44 5.34 -5.86
C GLN A 59 -0.25 3.84 -6.09
N ILE A 60 0.74 3.48 -6.92
CA ILE A 60 1.03 2.08 -7.28
C ILE A 60 1.41 1.28 -6.03
N TYR A 61 2.21 1.86 -5.14
CA TYR A 61 2.58 1.21 -3.89
C TYR A 61 1.36 0.91 -2.98
N GLY A 62 0.43 1.86 -2.84
CA GLY A 62 -0.81 1.66 -2.08
C GLY A 62 -1.70 0.57 -2.69
N LEU A 63 -1.83 0.53 -4.02
CA LEU A 63 -2.55 -0.53 -4.73
C LEU A 63 -1.89 -1.90 -4.50
N SER A 64 -0.55 -1.96 -4.57
CA SER A 64 0.21 -3.19 -4.30
C SER A 64 -0.03 -3.70 -2.88
N LEU A 65 0.05 -2.82 -1.87
CA LEU A 65 -0.21 -3.17 -0.47
C LEU A 65 -1.64 -3.69 -0.26
N LYS A 66 -2.63 -3.02 -0.88
CA LYS A 66 -4.03 -3.47 -0.85
C LYS A 66 -4.18 -4.87 -1.47
N ALA A 67 -3.62 -5.08 -2.65
CA ALA A 67 -3.72 -6.35 -3.36
C ALA A 67 -3.09 -7.51 -2.58
N HIS A 68 -1.89 -7.32 -2.03
CA HIS A 68 -1.24 -8.32 -1.17
C HIS A 68 -2.04 -8.60 0.10
N SER A 69 -2.58 -7.56 0.74
CA SER A 69 -3.41 -7.74 1.95
C SER A 69 -4.65 -8.58 1.65
N LEU A 70 -5.36 -8.29 0.55
CA LEU A 70 -6.50 -9.09 0.08
C LEU A 70 -6.10 -10.53 -0.23
N LEU A 71 -4.97 -10.72 -0.92
CA LEU A 71 -4.46 -12.04 -1.27
C LEU A 71 -4.19 -12.90 -0.03
N TYR A 72 -3.48 -12.34 0.96
CA TYR A 72 -3.17 -13.05 2.20
C TYR A 72 -4.39 -13.27 3.11
N MET A 73 -5.46 -12.51 2.93
CA MET A 73 -6.77 -12.77 3.54
C MET A 73 -7.61 -13.82 2.80
N GLY A 74 -7.10 -14.38 1.69
CA GLY A 74 -7.84 -15.35 0.86
C GLY A 74 -8.85 -14.73 -0.10
N ARG A 75 -8.92 -13.39 -0.18
CA ARG A 75 -9.82 -12.63 -1.08
C ARG A 75 -9.21 -12.50 -2.47
N LYS A 76 -8.96 -13.65 -3.10
CA LYS A 76 -8.18 -13.79 -4.34
C LYS A 76 -8.75 -13.01 -5.53
N ALA A 77 -10.06 -13.05 -5.75
CA ALA A 77 -10.71 -12.34 -6.85
C ALA A 77 -10.48 -10.83 -6.77
N GLU A 78 -10.72 -10.24 -5.60
CA GLU A 78 -10.50 -8.81 -5.35
C GLU A 78 -9.00 -8.45 -5.45
N ALA A 79 -8.11 -9.31 -4.95
CA ALA A 79 -6.67 -9.10 -5.08
C ALA A 79 -6.25 -9.04 -6.56
N ALA A 80 -6.76 -9.94 -7.40
CA ALA A 80 -6.45 -9.97 -8.83
C ALA A 80 -6.93 -8.70 -9.55
N GLU A 81 -8.11 -8.17 -9.20
CA GLU A 81 -8.61 -6.91 -9.73
C GLU A 81 -7.69 -5.74 -9.37
N VAL A 82 -7.25 -5.66 -8.11
CA VAL A 82 -6.38 -4.58 -7.63
C VAL A 82 -4.97 -4.69 -8.25
N PHE A 83 -4.40 -5.89 -8.39
CA PHE A 83 -3.13 -6.08 -9.10
C PHE A 83 -3.22 -5.64 -10.57
N ALA A 84 -4.31 -5.98 -11.26
CA ALA A 84 -4.53 -5.54 -12.63
C ALA A 84 -4.65 -4.01 -12.73
N GLN A 85 -5.31 -3.38 -11.75
CA GLN A 85 -5.37 -1.92 -11.64
C GLN A 85 -3.98 -1.29 -11.44
N ALA A 86 -3.16 -1.85 -10.55
CA ALA A 86 -1.79 -1.37 -10.30
C ALA A 86 -0.93 -1.44 -11.57
N LEU A 87 -0.99 -2.56 -12.29
CA LEU A 87 -0.28 -2.75 -13.57
C LEU A 87 -0.71 -1.75 -14.63
N LYS A 88 -2.02 -1.48 -14.73
CA LYS A 88 -2.55 -0.47 -15.66
C LYS A 88 -1.99 0.92 -15.32
N LYS A 89 -1.97 1.29 -14.03
CA LYS A 89 -1.45 2.59 -13.59
C LYS A 89 0.05 2.76 -13.82
N LEU A 90 0.81 1.68 -13.65
CA LEU A 90 2.24 1.65 -13.97
C LEU A 90 2.51 1.96 -15.46
N LYS A 91 1.62 1.52 -16.36
CA LYS A 91 1.73 1.77 -17.82
C LYS A 91 1.20 3.13 -18.24
N ASP A 92 0.13 3.60 -17.61
CA ASP A 92 -0.58 4.83 -18.00
C ASP A 92 0.14 6.12 -17.54
N THR A 93 0.99 6.06 -16.52
CA THR A 93 1.47 7.28 -15.83
C THR A 93 2.97 7.51 -16.09
N PRO A 94 3.38 8.63 -16.70
CA PRO A 94 4.75 9.10 -16.57
C PRO A 94 5.03 9.37 -15.08
N HIS A 95 6.20 8.96 -14.60
CA HIS A 95 6.59 8.88 -13.19
C HIS A 95 6.50 10.25 -12.47
N ILE A 96 5.31 10.64 -12.03
CA ILE A 96 5.05 11.87 -11.24
C ILE A 96 4.64 11.43 -9.84
N PRO A 97 5.49 11.65 -8.83
CA PRO A 97 5.19 11.28 -7.45
C PRO A 97 3.95 12.02 -6.93
N LYS A 98 2.96 11.27 -6.45
CA LYS A 98 1.72 11.81 -5.83
C LYS A 98 1.65 11.62 -4.31
N ALA A 99 2.68 11.01 -3.73
CA ALA A 99 2.85 10.82 -2.30
C ALA A 99 4.17 11.46 -1.86
N GLY A 100 4.37 11.63 -0.54
CA GLY A 100 5.60 12.21 0.01
C GLY A 100 6.86 11.41 -0.37
N PHE A 101 6.71 10.11 -0.62
CA PHE A 101 7.73 9.23 -1.20
C PHE A 101 7.08 8.22 -2.14
N ASP A 102 7.70 8.01 -3.32
CA ASP A 102 7.30 6.98 -4.27
C ASP A 102 8.21 5.76 -4.10
N ILE A 103 7.61 4.61 -3.80
CA ILE A 103 8.33 3.34 -3.75
C ILE A 103 8.19 2.71 -5.12
N ASP A 104 9.30 2.57 -5.82
CA ASP A 104 9.33 1.92 -7.12
C ASP A 104 9.01 0.42 -6.93
N ILE A 105 7.83 0.03 -7.43
CA ILE A 105 7.38 -1.36 -7.46
C ILE A 105 7.54 -1.84 -8.89
N SER A 106 8.40 -2.85 -9.08
CA SER A 106 8.63 -3.42 -10.39
C SER A 106 7.37 -4.11 -10.94
N GLU A 107 7.18 -4.03 -12.27
CA GLU A 107 6.10 -4.72 -12.96
C GLU A 107 6.09 -6.23 -12.64
N SER A 108 7.27 -6.84 -12.51
CA SER A 108 7.44 -8.25 -12.18
C SER A 108 6.83 -8.65 -10.82
N VAL A 109 6.88 -7.77 -9.81
CA VAL A 109 6.27 -8.03 -8.50
C VAL A 109 4.75 -8.09 -8.62
N LEU A 110 4.17 -7.12 -9.35
CA LEU A 110 2.72 -7.06 -9.57
C LEU A 110 2.21 -8.23 -10.42
N LEU A 111 2.96 -8.63 -11.45
CA LEU A 111 2.61 -9.79 -12.28
C LEU A 111 2.62 -11.08 -11.46
N LYS A 112 3.66 -11.29 -10.64
CA LYS A 112 3.73 -12.47 -9.77
C LYS A 112 2.56 -12.51 -8.78
N GLY A 113 2.21 -11.37 -8.17
CA GLY A 113 1.06 -11.26 -7.28
C GLY A 113 -0.26 -11.56 -7.99
N LEU A 114 -0.43 -11.06 -9.22
CA LEU A 114 -1.60 -11.34 -10.05
C LEU A 114 -1.73 -12.83 -10.41
N GLU A 115 -0.62 -13.48 -10.78
CA GLU A 115 -0.60 -14.92 -11.04
C GLU A 115 -0.97 -15.72 -9.80
N GLU A 116 -0.46 -15.35 -8.62
CA GLU A 116 -0.79 -15.99 -7.36
C GLU A 116 -2.28 -15.83 -6.99
N ALA A 117 -2.85 -14.65 -7.24
CA ALA A 117 -4.27 -14.39 -7.02
C ALA A 117 -5.20 -15.16 -7.98
N ARG A 118 -4.70 -15.63 -9.12
CA ARG A 118 -5.47 -16.40 -10.12
C ARG A 118 -5.40 -17.91 -9.96
N LYS A 119 -4.51 -18.41 -9.10
CA LYS A 119 -4.40 -19.83 -8.74
C LYS A 119 -5.48 -20.21 -7.73
#